data_AF-A0A812N5J6-F1
#
_entry.id   AF-A0A812N5J6-F1
#
_cell.length_a   1.000
_cell.length_b   1.000
_cell.length_c   1.000
_cell.angle_alpha   90.00
_cell.angle_beta   90.00
_cell.angle_gamma   90.00
#
_symmetry.space_group_name_H-M   'P 1'
#
loop_
_entity.id
_entity.type
_entity.pdbx_description
1 polymer ?
#
loop_
_entity_poly.entity_id
_entity_poly.type
_entity_poly.pdbx_seq_one_letter_code
_entity_poly.pdbx_strand_id
1 'polypeptide(L)'
;MGEVVEGLVWPEKFALANAWETSPLIRATFRSNSSALLTWVKPNLVGVASLRALSLNRKAIELAIDVWSAHSHVAKSPPVHWLKQEVGQLYALLTSGSDGDKSLSIYVDAWGCKRLISLSIRRWKAPIHMLRDRSLATLFDSMTASWGEQAEEAVDSADEDVPAEPYPEPSPPPSPSPAPAMPIPSSPLPSPHETIANLQWQIDILQFPVLH
;
A
#
# COMPACT_ATOMS: atom_id res chain seq x y z
N MET A 1 -22.43 1.33 -34.79
CA MET A 1 -21.71 0.25 -34.10
C MET A 1 -21.81 0.57 -32.62
N GLY A 2 -22.52 -0.24 -31.84
CA GLY A 2 -22.63 -0.03 -30.40
C GLY A 2 -21.34 -0.52 -29.75
N GLU A 3 -20.65 0.36 -29.04
CA GLU A 3 -19.53 0.00 -28.18
C GLU A 3 -20.07 -0.94 -27.11
N VAL A 4 -19.69 -2.22 -27.17
CA VAL A 4 -20.01 -3.17 -26.11
C VAL A 4 -19.21 -2.66 -24.91
N VAL A 5 -19.90 -2.07 -23.94
CA VAL A 5 -19.31 -1.75 -22.64
C VAL A 5 -18.98 -3.09 -21.99
N GLU A 6 -17.77 -3.59 -22.25
CA GLU A 6 -17.23 -4.74 -21.54
C GLU A 6 -17.34 -4.41 -20.05
N GLY A 7 -18.18 -5.18 -19.35
CA GLY A 7 -18.39 -4.99 -17.92
C GLY A 7 -17.05 -5.00 -17.20
N LEU A 8 -16.82 -4.02 -16.33
CA LEU A 8 -15.61 -3.93 -15.52
C LEU A 8 -15.50 -5.18 -14.62
N VAL A 9 -14.75 -6.19 -15.07
CA VAL A 9 -14.56 -7.45 -14.32
C VAL A 9 -13.45 -7.26 -13.29
N TRP A 10 -13.75 -6.71 -12.12
CA TRP A 10 -12.77 -6.49 -11.04
C TRP A 10 -11.92 -7.73 -10.70
N PRO A 11 -10.68 -7.56 -10.19
CA PRO A 11 -9.89 -8.67 -9.65
C PRO A 11 -10.68 -9.46 -8.60
N GLU A 12 -10.31 -10.73 -8.41
CA GLU A 12 -10.89 -11.53 -7.33
C GLU A 12 -10.76 -10.79 -6.00
N LYS A 13 -11.83 -10.82 -5.20
CA LYS A 13 -11.91 -10.11 -3.94
C LYS A 13 -10.75 -10.51 -3.04
N PHE A 14 -9.97 -9.54 -2.58
CA PHE A 14 -8.83 -9.75 -1.70
C PHE A 14 -7.63 -10.49 -2.33
N ALA A 15 -7.57 -10.56 -3.66
CA ALA A 15 -6.46 -11.20 -4.37
C ALA A 15 -5.10 -10.58 -3.99
N LEU A 16 -5.05 -9.25 -3.85
CA LEU A 16 -3.82 -8.55 -3.50
C LEU A 16 -3.45 -8.73 -2.02
N ALA A 17 -4.43 -8.70 -1.12
CA ALA A 17 -4.23 -9.01 0.29
C ALA A 17 -3.65 -10.41 0.48
N ASN A 18 -4.17 -11.40 -0.24
CA ASN A 18 -3.66 -12.77 -0.22
C ASN A 18 -2.24 -12.87 -0.81
N ALA A 19 -1.97 -12.17 -1.91
CA ALA A 19 -0.63 -12.10 -2.48
C ALA A 19 0.39 -11.46 -1.53
N TRP A 20 -0.01 -10.42 -0.79
CA TRP A 20 0.82 -9.80 0.25
C TRP A 20 1.02 -10.70 1.46
N GLU A 21 -0.02 -11.39 1.94
CA GLU A 21 0.06 -12.30 3.08
C GLU A 21 1.00 -13.48 2.79
N THR A 22 0.90 -14.08 1.61
CA THR A 22 1.73 -15.23 1.22
C THR A 22 3.20 -14.89 1.04
N SER A 23 3.54 -13.61 0.87
CA SER A 23 4.92 -13.14 0.67
C SER A 23 5.70 -13.03 1.99
N PRO A 24 6.76 -13.84 2.20
CA PRO A 24 7.56 -13.79 3.43
C PRO A 24 8.24 -12.44 3.64
N LEU A 25 8.64 -11.77 2.55
CA LEU A 25 9.26 -10.44 2.58
C LEU A 25 8.28 -9.39 3.10
N ILE A 26 7.04 -9.39 2.61
CA ILE A 26 6.01 -8.44 3.06
C ILE A 26 5.67 -8.67 4.53
N ARG A 27 5.53 -9.93 4.96
CA ARG A 27 5.32 -10.25 6.38
C ARG A 27 6.47 -9.77 7.27
N ALA A 28 7.72 -9.95 6.83
CA ALA A 28 8.88 -9.49 7.55
C ALA A 28 8.87 -7.94 7.67
N THR A 29 8.64 -7.24 6.56
CA THR A 29 8.54 -5.77 6.52
C THR A 29 7.40 -5.25 7.40
N PHE A 30 6.22 -5.87 7.34
CA PHE A 30 5.07 -5.45 8.14
C PHE A 30 5.35 -5.58 9.65
N ARG A 31 6.01 -6.67 10.07
CA ARG A 31 6.42 -6.88 11.46
C ARG A 31 7.48 -5.88 11.91
N SER A 32 8.47 -5.56 11.06
CA SER A 32 9.53 -4.61 11.39
C SER A 32 9.03 -3.16 11.45
N ASN A 33 8.03 -2.81 10.64
CA ASN A 33 7.50 -1.45 10.52
C ASN A 33 6.34 -1.15 11.47
N SER A 34 6.21 -1.91 12.57
CA SER A 34 5.19 -1.67 13.59
C SER A 34 3.76 -1.59 13.03
N SER A 35 3.40 -2.48 12.09
CA SER A 35 2.07 -2.56 11.44
C SER A 35 1.82 -1.54 10.32
N ALA A 36 2.86 -1.13 9.59
CA ALA A 36 2.73 -0.44 8.31
C ALA A 36 3.18 -1.35 7.16
N LEU A 37 2.42 -1.38 6.06
CA LEU A 37 2.79 -2.12 4.86
C LEU A 37 3.96 -1.43 4.14
N LEU A 38 3.92 -0.10 4.06
CA LEU A 38 4.91 0.67 3.32
C LEU A 38 6.00 1.28 4.21
N THR A 39 7.23 1.20 3.74
CA THR A 39 8.41 1.84 4.33
C THR A 39 8.66 3.19 3.68
N TRP A 40 8.68 4.25 4.47
CA TRP A 40 9.00 5.61 3.99
C TRP A 40 10.42 6.00 4.37
N VAL A 41 11.11 6.72 3.48
CA VAL A 41 12.52 7.12 3.68
C VAL A 41 12.71 7.94 4.96
N LYS A 42 11.73 8.77 5.29
CA LYS A 42 11.69 9.56 6.52
C LYS A 42 10.26 9.59 7.06
N PRO A 43 10.07 9.59 8.39
CA PRO A 43 8.74 9.67 9.00
C PRO A 43 7.94 10.93 8.60
N ASN A 44 8.62 12.03 8.30
CA ASN A 44 7.99 13.28 7.86
C ASN A 44 7.66 13.33 6.35
N LEU A 45 8.08 12.32 5.59
CA LEU A 45 7.84 12.22 4.14
C LEU A 45 6.88 11.07 3.80
N VAL A 46 6.05 10.68 4.77
CA VAL A 46 5.01 9.68 4.58
C VAL A 46 4.06 10.12 3.46
N GLY A 47 3.81 9.23 2.50
CA GLY A 47 2.97 9.50 1.34
C GLY A 47 3.67 10.23 0.19
N VAL A 48 4.93 10.67 0.34
CA VAL A 48 5.69 11.31 -0.75
C VAL A 48 6.38 10.24 -1.60
N ALA A 49 5.81 9.97 -2.78
CA ALA A 49 6.39 9.01 -3.72
C ALA A 49 7.75 9.50 -4.25
N SER A 50 8.76 8.67 -4.10
CA SER A 50 10.12 8.90 -4.61
C SER A 50 10.71 7.59 -5.11
N LEU A 51 11.74 7.64 -5.94
CA LEU A 51 12.42 6.41 -6.42
C LEU A 51 12.97 5.58 -5.26
N ARG A 52 13.47 6.23 -4.21
CA ARG A 52 13.95 5.54 -3.01
C ARG A 52 12.82 4.87 -2.24
N ALA A 53 11.67 5.52 -2.09
CA ALA A 53 10.48 4.89 -1.51
C ALA A 53 9.97 3.73 -2.38
N LEU A 54 9.99 3.88 -3.70
CA LEU A 54 9.61 2.81 -4.63
C LEU A 54 10.54 1.59 -4.48
N SER A 55 11.85 1.82 -4.40
CA SER A 55 12.86 0.77 -4.18
C SER A 55 12.64 0.02 -2.86
N LEU A 56 12.41 0.76 -1.74
CA LEU A 56 12.12 0.17 -0.43
C LEU A 56 10.82 -0.66 -0.41
N ASN A 57 9.84 -0.29 -1.23
CA ASN A 57 8.54 -0.94 -1.29
C ASN A 57 8.37 -1.83 -2.53
N ARG A 58 9.47 -2.14 -3.24
CA ARG A 58 9.40 -2.75 -4.57
C ARG A 58 8.49 -3.97 -4.60
N LYS A 59 8.66 -4.90 -3.65
CA LYS A 59 7.91 -6.16 -3.66
C LYS A 59 6.41 -5.96 -3.44
N ALA A 60 6.02 -4.99 -2.61
CA ALA A 60 4.61 -4.68 -2.37
C ALA A 60 3.97 -4.12 -3.65
N ILE A 61 4.71 -3.25 -4.35
CA ILE A 61 4.27 -2.61 -5.60
C ILE A 61 4.28 -3.60 -6.78
N GLU A 62 5.26 -4.49 -6.85
CA GLU A 62 5.35 -5.59 -7.82
C GLU A 62 4.10 -6.47 -7.77
N LEU A 63 3.75 -7.00 -6.59
CA LEU A 63 2.55 -7.83 -6.40
C LEU A 63 1.25 -7.06 -6.73
N ALA A 64 1.20 -5.77 -6.39
CA ALA A 64 0.05 -4.93 -6.72
C ALA A 64 -0.11 -4.73 -8.23
N ILE A 65 1.00 -4.55 -8.96
CA ILE A 65 1.00 -4.45 -10.41
C ILE A 65 0.61 -5.79 -11.03
N ASP A 66 1.18 -6.91 -10.57
CA ASP A 66 0.88 -8.24 -11.13
C ASP A 66 -0.62 -8.59 -11.04
N VAL A 67 -1.24 -8.32 -9.88
CA VAL A 67 -2.68 -8.56 -9.67
C VAL A 67 -3.52 -7.59 -10.51
N TRP A 68 -3.11 -6.32 -10.59
CA TRP A 68 -3.89 -5.29 -11.28
C TRP A 68 -3.77 -5.37 -12.81
N SER A 69 -2.60 -5.70 -13.33
CA SER A 69 -2.34 -5.77 -14.77
C SER A 69 -3.04 -6.96 -15.42
N ALA A 70 -3.28 -8.03 -14.68
CA ALA A 70 -4.13 -9.15 -15.11
C ALA A 70 -5.59 -8.72 -15.37
N HIS A 71 -6.03 -7.61 -14.76
CA HIS A 71 -7.36 -7.04 -14.92
C HIS A 71 -7.41 -5.86 -15.91
N SER A 72 -6.40 -4.99 -15.88
CA SER A 72 -6.38 -3.77 -16.69
C SER A 72 -5.43 -3.91 -17.87
N HIS A 73 -5.96 -3.92 -19.09
CA HIS A 73 -5.16 -3.90 -20.32
C HIS A 73 -4.41 -2.58 -20.56
N VAL A 74 -4.82 -1.51 -19.88
CA VAL A 74 -4.18 -0.19 -19.96
C VAL A 74 -3.31 0.02 -18.73
N ALA A 75 -2.12 0.60 -18.93
CA ALA A 75 -1.20 0.93 -17.85
C ALA A 75 -1.74 2.09 -17.02
N LYS A 76 -2.43 1.76 -15.92
CA LYS A 76 -3.01 2.71 -14.97
C LYS A 76 -2.88 2.23 -13.53
N SER A 77 -2.91 3.16 -12.58
CA SER A 77 -2.93 2.79 -11.16
C SER A 77 -4.30 2.21 -10.76
N PRO A 78 -4.35 1.26 -9.80
CA PRO A 78 -5.61 0.78 -9.26
C PRO A 78 -6.34 1.88 -8.47
N PRO A 79 -7.69 1.86 -8.47
CA PRO A 79 -8.48 2.78 -7.68
C PRO A 79 -8.16 2.71 -6.18
N VAL A 80 -8.17 3.86 -5.50
CA VAL A 80 -7.77 3.93 -4.08
C VAL A 80 -8.76 3.21 -3.17
N HIS A 81 -10.05 3.16 -3.51
CA HIS A 81 -11.05 2.46 -2.72
C HIS A 81 -10.82 0.94 -2.73
N TRP A 82 -10.43 0.38 -3.88
CA TRP A 82 -10.03 -1.04 -3.99
C TRP A 82 -8.79 -1.31 -3.15
N LEU A 83 -7.75 -0.45 -3.27
CA LEU A 83 -6.55 -0.56 -2.43
C LEU A 83 -6.86 -0.49 -0.92
N LYS A 84 -7.79 0.36 -0.49
CA LYS A 84 -8.22 0.43 0.93
C LYS A 84 -8.80 -0.90 1.41
N GLN A 85 -9.61 -1.57 0.59
CA GLN A 85 -10.18 -2.88 0.93
C GLN A 85 -9.10 -3.96 1.04
N GLU A 86 -8.17 -4.00 0.08
CA GLU A 86 -7.04 -4.94 0.06
C GLU A 86 -6.11 -4.73 1.27
N VAL A 87 -5.75 -3.48 1.56
CA VAL A 87 -4.94 -3.13 2.73
C VAL A 87 -5.67 -3.47 4.03
N GLY A 88 -6.95 -3.13 4.14
CA GLY A 88 -7.76 -3.48 5.33
C GLY A 88 -7.80 -4.99 5.58
N GLN A 89 -7.98 -5.78 4.52
CA GLN A 89 -7.99 -7.24 4.62
C GLN A 89 -6.61 -7.79 5.01
N LEU A 90 -5.52 -7.30 4.41
CA LEU A 90 -4.17 -7.72 4.79
C LEU A 90 -3.93 -7.48 6.28
N TYR A 91 -4.30 -6.30 6.76
CA TYR A 91 -4.15 -5.94 8.16
C TYR A 91 -4.95 -6.87 9.07
N ALA A 92 -6.20 -7.20 8.71
CA ALA A 92 -6.99 -8.19 9.45
C ALA A 92 -6.26 -9.55 9.50
N LEU A 93 -5.77 -10.05 8.36
CA LEU A 93 -5.04 -11.32 8.28
C LEU A 93 -3.77 -11.33 9.15
N LEU A 94 -3.00 -10.24 9.15
CA LEU A 94 -1.72 -10.16 9.88
C LEU A 94 -1.88 -9.84 11.37
N THR A 95 -3.03 -9.30 11.79
CA THR A 95 -3.30 -8.91 13.19
C THR A 95 -4.26 -9.83 13.93
N SER A 96 -4.79 -10.88 13.27
CA SER A 96 -5.77 -11.85 13.80
C SER A 96 -5.37 -12.61 15.09
N GLY A 97 -4.25 -12.28 15.74
CA GLY A 97 -3.83 -12.84 17.03
C GLY A 97 -3.08 -11.86 17.94
N SER A 98 -3.12 -10.56 17.66
CA SER A 98 -2.53 -9.54 18.55
C SER A 98 -3.63 -8.76 19.25
N ASP A 99 -3.79 -8.96 20.56
CA ASP A 99 -4.73 -8.25 21.45
C ASP A 99 -4.41 -6.75 21.65
N GLY A 100 -3.55 -6.17 20.82
CA GLY A 100 -3.13 -4.78 20.91
C GLY A 100 -3.91 -3.91 19.94
N ASP A 101 -4.58 -2.89 20.48
CA ASP A 101 -5.26 -1.81 19.74
C ASP A 101 -4.24 -0.91 19.02
N LYS A 102 -3.52 -1.47 18.05
CA LYS A 102 -2.54 -0.74 17.25
C LYS A 102 -3.29 0.07 16.21
N SER A 103 -3.04 1.39 16.20
CA SER A 103 -3.56 2.27 15.16
C SER A 103 -3.01 1.83 13.79
N LEU A 104 -3.91 1.38 12.92
CA LEU A 104 -3.60 0.88 11.59
C LEU A 104 -3.72 2.03 10.57
N SER A 105 -2.67 2.27 9.80
CA SER A 105 -2.62 3.40 8.86
C SER A 105 -3.11 3.03 7.45
N ILE A 106 -4.30 2.41 7.37
CA ILE A 106 -4.88 1.88 6.12
C ILE A 106 -4.91 2.95 5.02
N TYR A 107 -5.32 4.17 5.38
CA TYR A 107 -5.42 5.28 4.42
C TYR A 107 -4.06 5.67 3.82
N VAL A 108 -3.02 5.72 4.66
CA VAL A 108 -1.66 6.10 4.24
C VAL A 108 -1.09 5.05 3.31
N ASP A 109 -1.28 3.77 3.63
CA ASP A 109 -0.76 2.68 2.80
C ASP A 109 -1.50 2.59 1.46
N ALA A 110 -2.82 2.71 1.45
CA ALA A 110 -3.59 2.68 0.20
C ALA A 110 -3.18 3.83 -0.75
N TRP A 111 -3.09 5.07 -0.23
CA TRP A 111 -2.61 6.20 -1.02
C TRP A 111 -1.14 6.08 -1.41
N GLY A 112 -0.32 5.53 -0.52
CA GLY A 112 1.08 5.26 -0.79
C GLY A 112 1.27 4.29 -1.95
N CYS A 113 0.53 3.18 -1.94
CA CYS A 113 0.50 2.19 -3.02
C CYS A 113 0.08 2.84 -4.33
N LYS A 114 -1.04 3.58 -4.37
CA LYS A 114 -1.49 4.30 -5.58
C LYS A 114 -0.38 5.19 -6.13
N ARG A 115 0.20 6.06 -5.30
CA ARG A 115 1.23 7.02 -5.73
C ARG A 115 2.52 6.34 -6.19
N LEU A 116 2.92 5.25 -5.54
CA LEU A 116 4.12 4.49 -5.93
C LEU A 116 3.90 3.71 -7.24
N ILE A 117 2.71 3.16 -7.47
CA ILE A 117 2.33 2.54 -8.75
C ILE A 117 2.27 3.61 -9.86
N SER A 118 1.63 4.76 -9.64
CA SER A 118 1.65 5.85 -10.63
C SER A 118 3.09 6.33 -10.91
N LEU A 119 3.96 6.35 -9.90
CA LEU A 119 5.37 6.67 -10.10
C LEU A 119 6.10 5.59 -10.92
N SER A 120 5.84 4.29 -10.68
CA SER A 120 6.48 3.22 -11.45
C SER A 120 6.02 3.24 -12.90
N ILE A 121 4.73 3.45 -13.19
CA ILE A 121 4.18 3.60 -14.56
C ILE A 121 4.90 4.72 -15.32
N ARG A 122 4.99 5.91 -14.73
CA ARG A 122 5.68 7.05 -15.37
C ARG A 122 7.18 6.81 -15.59
N ARG A 123 7.82 6.02 -14.72
CA ARG A 123 9.25 5.73 -14.80
C ARG A 123 9.58 4.58 -15.74
N TRP A 124 8.67 3.63 -15.90
CA TRP A 124 8.81 2.50 -16.81
C TRP A 124 8.94 2.95 -18.27
N LYS A 125 8.16 3.97 -18.67
CA LYS A 125 8.26 4.56 -20.02
C LYS A 125 9.45 5.48 -20.24
N ALA A 126 10.15 5.87 -19.16
CA ALA A 126 11.32 6.72 -19.29
C ALA A 126 12.48 5.93 -19.91
N PRO A 127 13.36 6.54 -20.73
CA PRO A 127 14.47 5.85 -21.36
C PRO A 127 15.34 5.08 -20.35
N ILE A 128 15.53 3.78 -20.58
CA ILE A 128 16.16 2.82 -19.63
C ILE A 128 17.55 3.27 -19.17
N HIS A 129 18.32 3.95 -20.03
CA HIS A 129 19.65 4.46 -19.67
C HIS A 129 19.65 5.51 -18.55
N MET A 130 18.48 6.04 -18.17
CA MET A 130 18.33 6.96 -17.04
C MET A 130 18.10 6.25 -15.69
N LEU A 131 17.80 4.94 -15.70
CA LEU A 131 17.53 4.19 -14.49
C LEU A 131 18.85 3.70 -13.87
N ARG A 132 19.28 4.37 -12.79
CA ARG A 132 20.46 3.95 -12.02
C ARG A 132 20.20 2.75 -11.11
N ASP A 133 18.94 2.50 -10.75
CA ASP A 133 18.58 1.47 -9.78
C ASP A 133 18.19 0.16 -10.46
N ARG A 134 19.12 -0.80 -10.50
CA ARG A 134 18.89 -2.15 -11.04
C ARG A 134 17.81 -2.91 -10.28
N SER A 135 17.53 -2.55 -9.02
CA SER A 135 16.52 -3.24 -8.23
C SER A 135 15.12 -3.06 -8.84
N LEU A 136 14.87 -1.98 -9.59
CA LEU A 136 13.58 -1.73 -10.24
C LEU A 136 13.43 -2.43 -11.59
N ALA A 137 14.49 -3.04 -12.13
CA ALA A 137 14.43 -3.73 -13.42
C ALA A 137 13.34 -4.82 -13.41
N THR A 138 13.32 -5.65 -12.37
CA THR A 138 12.32 -6.73 -12.22
C THR A 138 10.87 -6.21 -12.21
N LEU A 139 10.64 -5.03 -11.62
CA LEU A 139 9.33 -4.38 -11.61
C LEU A 139 8.92 -3.97 -13.04
N PHE A 140 9.85 -3.38 -13.79
CA PHE A 140 9.62 -2.94 -15.16
C PHE A 140 9.50 -4.10 -16.16
N ASP A 141 10.21 -5.20 -15.91
CA ASP A 141 10.08 -6.43 -16.68
C ASP A 141 8.66 -7.00 -16.53
N SER A 142 8.11 -7.03 -15.31
CA SER A 142 6.71 -7.45 -15.08
C SER A 142 5.69 -6.53 -15.79
N MET A 143 5.90 -5.21 -15.71
CA MET A 143 5.05 -4.24 -16.40
C MET A 143 5.10 -4.42 -17.92
N THR A 144 6.30 -4.67 -18.47
CA THR A 144 6.50 -4.94 -19.90
C THR A 144 5.85 -6.24 -20.32
N ALA A 145 5.94 -7.29 -19.51
CA ALA A 145 5.27 -8.56 -19.76
C ALA A 145 3.74 -8.42 -19.76
N SER A 146 3.20 -7.54 -18.89
CA SER A 146 1.75 -7.40 -18.73
C SER A 146 1.10 -6.44 -19.74
N TRP A 147 1.73 -5.31 -20.02
CA TRP A 147 1.14 -4.24 -20.84
C TRP A 147 1.85 -4.05 -22.20
N GLY A 148 3.02 -4.66 -22.40
CA GLY A 148 3.83 -4.50 -23.61
C GLY A 148 4.67 -3.22 -23.61
N GLU A 149 5.70 -3.18 -24.47
CA GLU A 149 6.65 -2.05 -24.54
C GLU A 149 6.02 -0.71 -24.96
N GLN A 150 4.90 -0.77 -25.69
CA GLN A 150 4.22 0.40 -26.26
C GLN A 150 2.84 0.66 -25.64
N ALA A 151 2.61 0.18 -24.40
CA ALA A 151 1.33 0.35 -23.72
C ALA A 151 0.84 1.79 -23.75
N GLU A 152 -0.43 2.02 -24.03
CA GLU A 152 -1.03 3.35 -23.84
C GLU A 152 -1.07 3.66 -22.34
N GLU A 153 -0.70 4.89 -21.97
CA GLU A 153 -0.85 5.37 -20.59
C GLU A 153 -2.21 6.03 -20.51
N ALA A 154 -3.08 5.49 -19.66
CA ALA A 154 -4.31 6.19 -19.34
C ALA A 154 -3.94 7.50 -18.65
N VAL A 155 -4.68 8.57 -18.97
CA VAL A 155 -4.63 9.78 -18.16
C VAL A 155 -4.99 9.36 -16.74
N ASP A 156 -4.02 9.39 -15.83
CA ASP A 156 -4.23 9.04 -14.42
C ASP A 156 -5.20 10.08 -13.89
N SER A 157 -6.49 9.73 -13.88
CA SER A 157 -7.56 10.62 -13.42
C SER A 157 -7.41 10.74 -11.91
N ALA A 158 -6.53 11.66 -11.52
CA ALA A 158 -6.14 11.87 -10.13
C ALA A 158 -7.34 12.29 -9.27
N ASP A 159 -8.43 12.75 -9.89
CA ASP A 159 -9.62 13.33 -9.25
C ASP A 159 -10.91 12.53 -9.44
N GLU A 160 -10.91 11.38 -10.12
CA GLU A 160 -12.09 10.51 -10.17
C GLU A 160 -12.16 9.58 -8.95
N ASP A 161 -12.07 10.18 -7.75
CA ASP A 161 -12.86 9.68 -6.63
C ASP A 161 -14.32 10.09 -6.92
N VAL A 162 -14.94 9.46 -7.92
CA VAL A 162 -16.40 9.43 -8.00
C VAL A 162 -16.83 8.90 -6.64
N PRO A 163 -17.60 9.67 -5.84
CA PRO A 163 -18.08 9.21 -4.56
C PRO A 163 -18.69 7.83 -4.80
N ALA A 164 -18.15 6.80 -4.15
CA ALA A 164 -18.78 5.49 -4.19
C ALA A 164 -20.27 5.73 -3.93
N GLU A 165 -21.15 5.23 -4.81
CA GLU A 165 -22.58 5.38 -4.64
C GLU A 165 -22.91 5.19 -3.16
N PRO A 166 -23.66 6.12 -2.54
CA PRO A 166 -23.87 6.12 -1.10
C PRO A 166 -24.31 4.73 -0.68
N TYR A 167 -23.42 4.03 0.04
CA TYR A 167 -23.76 2.76 0.64
C TYR A 167 -25.05 2.98 1.45
N PRO A 168 -26.02 2.06 1.39
CA PRO A 168 -27.26 2.19 2.14
C PRO A 168 -26.91 2.51 3.59
N GLU A 169 -27.37 3.68 4.04
CA GLU A 169 -27.03 4.24 5.34
C GLU A 169 -27.42 3.21 6.42
N PRO A 170 -26.46 2.72 7.24
CA PRO A 170 -26.80 1.82 8.33
C PRO A 170 -27.79 2.57 9.24
N SER A 171 -28.91 1.91 9.54
CA SER A 171 -29.99 2.48 10.35
C SER A 171 -29.41 3.10 11.62
N PRO A 172 -29.85 4.32 12.00
CA PRO A 172 -29.28 5.02 13.15
C PRO A 172 -29.36 4.13 14.39
N PRO A 173 -28.25 3.98 15.15
CA PRO A 173 -28.29 3.23 16.39
C PRO A 173 -29.29 3.88 17.35
N PRO A 174 -30.00 3.09 18.18
CA PRO A 174 -30.92 3.63 19.17
C PRO A 174 -30.17 4.61 20.09
N SER A 175 -30.80 5.76 20.36
CA SER A 175 -30.20 6.82 21.17
C SER A 175 -29.71 6.26 22.53
N PRO A 176 -28.43 6.48 22.89
CA PRO A 176 -27.93 6.04 24.19
C PRO A 176 -28.58 6.87 25.30
N SER A 177 -29.04 6.19 26.34
CA SER A 177 -29.49 6.82 27.59
C SER A 177 -28.34 7.60 28.24
N PRO A 178 -28.63 8.73 28.91
CA PRO A 178 -27.61 9.56 29.54
C PRO A 178 -26.87 8.78 30.63
N ALA A 179 -25.56 8.59 30.43
CA ALA A 179 -24.67 7.98 31.40
C ALA A 179 -24.22 9.01 32.46
N PRO A 180 -24.09 8.61 33.74
CA PRO A 180 -23.61 9.49 34.81
C PRO A 180 -22.11 9.82 34.65
N ALA A 181 -21.78 11.07 34.96
CA ALA A 181 -20.42 11.63 34.86
C ALA A 181 -19.43 10.89 35.78
N MET A 182 -18.36 10.34 35.21
CA MET A 182 -17.23 9.77 35.96
C MET A 182 -16.02 10.72 35.99
N PRO A 183 -15.27 10.76 37.11
CA PRO A 183 -14.10 11.61 37.29
C PRO A 183 -12.89 11.12 36.47
N ILE A 184 -12.12 12.07 35.96
CA ILE A 184 -10.93 11.88 35.11
C ILE A 184 -9.71 11.55 35.99
N PRO A 185 -9.02 10.41 35.78
CA PRO A 185 -7.74 10.13 36.43
C PRO A 185 -6.57 10.80 35.69
N SER A 186 -5.75 11.54 36.44
CA SER A 186 -4.53 12.20 35.98
C SER A 186 -3.38 11.19 35.84
N SER A 187 -2.95 10.88 34.61
CA SER A 187 -1.78 10.04 34.34
C SER A 187 -0.55 10.86 33.91
N PRO A 188 0.66 10.54 34.40
CA PRO A 188 1.89 11.29 34.13
C PRO A 188 2.50 10.99 32.75
N LEU A 189 3.13 12.02 32.18
CA LEU A 189 3.77 12.06 30.86
C LEU A 189 5.09 11.26 30.85
N PRO A 190 5.37 10.42 29.83
CA PRO A 190 6.63 9.67 29.73
C PRO A 190 7.82 10.54 29.29
N SER A 191 9.00 10.20 29.80
CA SER A 191 10.28 10.92 29.65
C SER A 191 10.98 10.65 28.30
N PRO A 192 11.61 11.66 27.67
CA PRO A 192 12.13 11.61 26.29
C PRO A 192 13.41 10.79 26.05
N HIS A 193 13.93 10.02 27.01
CA HIS A 193 15.23 9.35 26.88
C HIS A 193 15.19 7.90 26.33
N GLU A 194 14.02 7.29 26.15
CA GLU A 194 13.92 5.89 25.67
C GLU A 194 13.89 5.71 24.15
N THR A 195 13.81 6.80 23.37
CA THR A 195 13.56 6.69 21.91
C THR A 195 14.81 6.40 21.08
N ILE A 196 16.03 6.57 21.62
CA ILE A 196 17.27 6.53 20.80
C ILE A 196 17.83 5.12 20.64
N ALA A 197 17.58 4.20 21.57
CA ALA A 197 18.12 2.83 21.50
C ALA A 197 17.48 1.95 20.41
N ASN A 198 16.32 2.34 19.86
CA ASN A 198 15.54 1.49 18.95
C ASN A 198 15.90 1.67 17.46
N LEU A 199 16.86 2.53 17.12
CA LEU A 199 17.24 2.80 15.72
C LEU A 199 18.54 2.12 15.27
N GLN A 200 19.34 1.55 16.18
CA GLN A 200 20.66 1.01 15.82
C GLN A 200 20.59 -0.34 15.07
N TRP A 201 19.54 -1.14 15.26
CA TRP A 201 19.42 -2.47 14.65
C TRP A 201 19.00 -2.48 13.17
N GLN A 202 18.46 -1.36 12.66
CA GLN A 202 17.99 -1.27 11.27
C GLN A 202 19.13 -1.18 10.23
N ILE A 203 20.36 -0.90 10.67
CA ILE A 203 21.51 -0.73 9.76
C ILE A 203 22.13 -2.08 9.36
N ASP A 204 22.06 -3.10 10.23
CA ASP A 204 22.79 -4.36 10.01
C ASP A 204 22.11 -5.32 9.02
N ILE A 205 20.80 -5.20 8.78
CA ILE A 205 20.04 -6.08 7.87
C ILE A 205 20.35 -5.78 6.39
N LEU A 206 20.85 -4.60 6.06
CA LEU A 206 21.14 -4.20 4.68
C LEU A 206 22.59 -4.49 4.22
N GLN A 207 23.45 -5.04 5.07
CA GLN A 207 24.88 -5.23 4.75
C GLN A 207 25.33 -6.68 4.50
N PHE A 208 24.47 -7.69 4.67
CA PHE A 208 24.88 -9.09 4.43
C PHE A 208 24.11 -9.72 3.25
N PRO A 209 24.72 -9.84 2.06
CA PRO A 209 24.24 -10.77 1.06
C PRO A 209 24.44 -12.20 1.57
N VAL A 210 23.35 -12.94 1.75
CA VAL A 210 23.40 -14.40 1.97
C VAL A 210 23.91 -15.02 0.68
N LEU A 211 25.19 -15.40 0.66
CA LEU A 211 25.76 -16.23 -0.40
C LEU A 211 25.26 -17.66 -0.20
N HIS A 212 24.50 -18.17 -1.17
CA HIS A 212 24.23 -19.59 -1.36
C HIS A 212 25.05 -20.11 -2.54
#